data_AF-A0AAP0B2U8-F1
#
_entry.id   AF-A0AAP0B2U8-F1
#
_cell.length_a   1.000
_cell.length_b   1.000
_cell.length_c   1.000
_cell.angle_alpha   90.00
_cell.angle_beta   90.00
_cell.angle_gamma   90.00
#
_symmetry.space_group_name_H-M   'P 1'
#
loop_
_entity.id
_entity.type
_entity.pdbx_description
1 polymer ?
#
loop_
_entity_poly.entity_id
_entity_poly.type
_entity_poly.pdbx_seq_one_letter_code
_entity_poly.pdbx_strand_id
1 'polypeptide(L)'
;MSSSYENIVTGKLKLKGKALDVKSGGVKKKKKLKHHYDNESQTGENEHPSGEGFGKSVEPAGEAIEGDKSGEDGHTRGYDEHLTPAERRYIEQRGRIDRHFMAKNANKSHRDRIQGFNQYLANLSEHYDIPKVGPG
;
A
#
# COMPACT_ATOMS: atom_id res chain seq x y z
N MET A 1 -1.79 40.34 13.61
CA MET A 1 -2.22 38.93 13.71
C MET A 1 -3.35 38.72 12.70
N SER A 2 -3.30 37.65 11.89
CA SER A 2 -4.16 37.47 10.71
C SER A 2 -5.66 37.37 11.05
N SER A 3 -6.51 38.12 10.34
CA SER A 3 -7.99 38.09 10.43
C SER A 3 -8.61 36.71 10.18
N SER A 4 -7.83 35.76 9.66
CA SER A 4 -8.26 34.38 9.39
C SER A 4 -8.71 33.57 10.62
N TYR A 5 -8.49 34.05 11.84
CA TYR A 5 -8.80 33.33 13.08
C TYR A 5 -9.97 33.91 13.90
N GLU A 6 -10.64 34.96 13.40
CA GLU A 6 -11.67 35.67 14.16
C GLU A 6 -12.95 34.86 14.40
N ASN A 7 -13.27 33.91 13.51
CA ASN A 7 -14.54 33.14 13.55
C ASN A 7 -14.41 31.72 14.12
N ILE A 8 -13.27 31.37 14.73
CA ILE A 8 -13.04 30.01 15.22
C ILE A 8 -13.61 29.88 16.64
N VAL A 9 -14.63 29.04 16.79
CA VAL A 9 -15.23 28.71 18.09
C VAL A 9 -14.26 27.80 18.85
N THR A 10 -13.57 28.34 19.86
CA THR A 10 -12.53 27.66 20.64
C THR A 10 -13.06 26.75 21.77
N GLY A 11 -14.36 26.43 21.78
CA GLY A 11 -15.02 25.65 22.83
C GLY A 11 -15.34 24.20 22.44
N LYS A 12 -15.63 23.35 23.42
CA LYS A 12 -16.11 21.98 23.16
C LYS A 12 -17.44 22.03 22.39
N LEU A 13 -17.50 21.37 21.24
CA LEU A 13 -18.72 21.30 20.43
C LEU A 13 -19.79 20.47 21.17
N LYS A 14 -20.94 21.10 21.45
CA LYS A 14 -22.13 20.44 22.00
C LYS A 14 -23.18 20.36 20.91
N LEU A 15 -23.47 19.16 20.43
CA LEU A 15 -24.51 18.94 19.43
C LEU A 15 -25.87 18.83 20.12
N LYS A 16 -26.87 19.60 19.64
CA LYS A 16 -28.25 19.51 20.09
C LYS A 16 -28.94 18.39 19.32
N GLY A 17 -29.27 17.30 19.99
CA GLY A 17 -29.92 16.13 19.39
C GLY A 17 -29.95 14.96 20.37
N LYS A 18 -30.73 13.91 20.05
CA LYS A 18 -30.64 12.62 20.77
C LYS A 18 -29.22 12.06 20.58
N ALA A 19 -28.59 11.63 21.67
CA ALA A 19 -27.27 11.00 21.59
C ALA A 19 -27.36 9.78 20.66
N LEU A 20 -26.48 9.71 19.67
CA LEU A 20 -26.27 8.47 18.93
C LEU A 20 -25.79 7.42 19.96
N ASP A 21 -26.37 6.23 19.93
CA ASP A 21 -25.94 5.08 20.75
C ASP A 21 -24.60 4.56 20.22
N VAL A 22 -23.57 5.39 20.34
CA VAL A 22 -22.20 5.00 20.06
C VAL A 22 -21.68 4.44 21.37
N LYS A 23 -21.57 3.11 21.44
CA LYS A 23 -20.97 2.37 22.55
C LYS A 23 -19.83 3.19 23.14
N SER A 24 -20.00 3.71 24.35
CA SER A 24 -19.01 4.47 25.11
C SER A 24 -17.92 3.54 25.66
N GLY A 25 -17.33 2.74 24.78
CA GLY A 25 -16.34 1.73 25.10
C GLY A 25 -14.98 2.20 24.62
N GLY A 26 -14.18 2.74 25.54
CA GLY A 26 -12.76 3.01 25.29
C GLY A 26 -12.10 1.78 24.67
N VAL A 27 -11.40 1.98 23.55
CA VAL A 27 -10.70 0.92 22.83
C VAL A 27 -9.64 0.30 23.75
N LYS A 28 -9.86 -0.95 24.18
CA LYS A 28 -8.86 -1.71 24.95
C LYS A 28 -7.66 -2.00 24.03
N LYS A 29 -6.52 -1.36 24.31
CA LYS A 29 -5.25 -1.62 23.63
C LYS A 29 -4.79 -3.05 23.95
N LYS A 30 -4.66 -3.90 22.93
CA LYS A 30 -4.03 -5.22 23.05
C LYS A 30 -2.50 -5.05 23.12
N LYS A 31 -1.87 -5.65 24.15
CA LYS A 31 -0.41 -5.68 24.32
C LYS A 31 0.21 -6.62 23.29
N LYS A 32 1.14 -6.14 22.46
CA LYS A 32 1.89 -6.98 21.51
C LYS A 32 2.90 -7.84 22.28
N LEU A 33 2.86 -9.15 22.08
CA LEU A 33 3.93 -10.08 22.48
C LEU A 33 5.11 -9.91 21.51
N LYS A 34 6.32 -9.83 22.04
CA LYS A 34 7.56 -9.83 21.25
C LYS A 34 7.82 -11.26 20.77
N HIS A 35 7.94 -11.44 19.46
CA HIS A 35 8.48 -12.68 18.89
C HIS A 35 10.00 -12.62 18.99
N HIS A 36 10.60 -13.60 19.69
CA HIS A 36 12.02 -13.90 19.61
C HIS A 36 12.26 -14.56 18.25
N TYR A 37 13.16 -13.99 17.44
CA TYR A 37 13.62 -14.62 16.20
C TYR A 37 14.98 -15.24 16.52
N ASP A 38 15.01 -16.55 16.71
CA ASP A 38 16.26 -17.31 16.74
C ASP A 38 16.73 -17.50 15.29
N ASN A 39 17.86 -16.87 14.97
CA ASN A 39 18.55 -17.03 13.69
C ASN A 39 19.59 -18.12 13.87
N GLU A 40 19.22 -19.36 13.56
CA GLU A 40 20.18 -20.45 13.40
C GLU A 40 20.58 -20.55 11.92
N SER A 41 21.77 -20.05 11.63
CA SER A 41 22.46 -20.22 10.35
C SER A 41 22.94 -21.68 10.21
N GLN A 42 22.31 -22.44 9.33
CA GLN A 42 22.92 -23.66 8.79
C GLN A 42 23.46 -23.38 7.40
N THR A 43 24.78 -23.15 7.35
CA THR A 43 25.63 -23.41 6.20
C THR A 43 25.54 -24.88 5.84
N GLY A 44 24.97 -25.18 4.68
CA GLY A 44 24.94 -26.51 4.08
C GLY A 44 25.11 -26.37 2.58
N GLU A 45 26.35 -26.56 2.14
CA GLU A 45 26.79 -26.63 0.75
C GLU A 45 26.01 -27.73 0.02
N ASN A 46 25.43 -27.45 -1.15
CA ASN A 46 25.09 -28.47 -2.16
C ASN A 46 24.93 -27.83 -3.54
N GLU A 47 25.75 -28.30 -4.47
CA GLU A 47 25.78 -27.93 -5.87
C GLU A 47 24.79 -28.78 -6.71
N HIS A 48 24.10 -28.12 -7.66
CA HIS A 48 23.44 -28.62 -8.89
C HIS A 48 22.17 -29.51 -8.82
N PRO A 49 21.33 -29.60 -9.90
CA PRO A 49 21.23 -28.82 -11.14
C PRO A 49 19.82 -28.26 -11.46
N SER A 50 19.74 -27.53 -12.58
CA SER A 50 18.56 -27.05 -13.31
C SER A 50 17.37 -28.01 -13.44
N GLY A 51 16.14 -27.47 -13.46
CA GLY A 51 15.01 -28.04 -14.22
C GLY A 51 13.68 -28.09 -13.48
N GLU A 52 12.70 -27.37 -14.01
CA GLU A 52 11.26 -27.70 -14.03
C GLU A 52 10.46 -27.79 -12.72
N GLY A 53 9.63 -26.75 -12.51
CA GLY A 53 8.17 -26.92 -12.51
C GLY A 53 7.46 -27.59 -11.34
N PHE A 54 6.84 -26.79 -10.46
CA PHE A 54 5.49 -26.96 -9.86
C PHE A 54 5.28 -25.80 -8.86
N GLY A 55 4.10 -25.26 -8.57
CA GLY A 55 2.76 -25.67 -8.91
C GLY A 55 1.73 -24.62 -8.49
N LYS A 56 0.61 -24.67 -9.21
CA LYS A 56 -0.75 -24.71 -8.66
C LYS A 56 -1.16 -23.54 -7.74
N SER A 57 -1.57 -22.43 -8.35
CA SER A 57 -2.49 -21.50 -7.72
C SER A 57 -3.93 -22.04 -7.85
N VAL A 58 -4.65 -21.91 -6.75
CA VAL A 58 -6.00 -22.44 -6.50
C VAL A 58 -7.04 -21.72 -7.37
N GLU A 59 -7.77 -22.49 -8.17
CA GLU A 59 -9.05 -22.11 -8.79
C GLU A 59 -10.15 -21.95 -7.71
N PRO A 60 -11.08 -21.01 -7.92
CA PRO A 60 -12.49 -21.33 -7.77
C PRO A 60 -13.19 -21.20 -9.13
N ALA A 61 -13.66 -22.34 -9.63
CA ALA A 61 -14.52 -22.44 -10.81
C ALA A 61 -15.97 -22.03 -10.47
N GLY A 62 -16.61 -21.36 -11.43
CA GLY A 62 -18.05 -21.05 -11.50
C GLY A 62 -18.29 -19.53 -11.46
N GLU A 63 -18.74 -18.83 -12.50
CA GLU A 63 -19.59 -19.20 -13.63
C GLU A 63 -19.24 -18.39 -14.88
N ALA A 64 -19.48 -19.00 -16.03
CA ALA A 64 -19.24 -18.47 -17.37
C ALA A 64 -20.05 -17.21 -17.68
N ILE A 65 -19.40 -16.22 -18.30
CA ILE A 65 -20.04 -15.39 -19.33
C ILE A 65 -19.01 -15.21 -20.46
N GLU A 66 -19.15 -16.03 -21.51
CA GLU A 66 -18.68 -15.64 -22.83
C GLU A 66 -19.50 -14.42 -23.28
N GLY A 67 -18.81 -13.33 -23.59
CA GLY A 67 -19.41 -12.06 -24.01
C GLY A 67 -18.59 -11.42 -25.12
N ASP A 68 -18.92 -11.82 -26.33
CA ASP A 68 -18.59 -11.22 -27.62
C ASP A 68 -18.87 -9.70 -27.65
N LYS A 69 -17.93 -8.93 -28.25
CA LYS A 69 -17.98 -7.54 -28.76
C LYS A 69 -18.50 -6.40 -27.86
N SER A 70 -17.63 -5.40 -27.67
CA SER A 70 -17.84 -3.95 -27.89
C SER A 70 -16.68 -3.22 -27.17
N GLY A 71 -15.80 -2.44 -27.81
CA GLY A 71 -16.10 -1.43 -28.80
C GLY A 71 -16.87 -0.30 -28.13
N GLU A 72 -16.17 0.75 -27.70
CA GLU A 72 -16.74 2.09 -27.46
C GLU A 72 -17.47 2.34 -26.11
N ASP A 73 -16.80 3.06 -25.22
CA ASP A 73 -17.33 4.22 -24.47
C ASP A 73 -18.71 4.14 -23.79
N GLY A 74 -18.98 3.11 -22.97
CA GLY A 74 -20.28 2.98 -22.26
C GLY A 74 -20.27 3.15 -20.73
N HIS A 75 -19.26 2.64 -20.02
CA HIS A 75 -19.38 2.40 -18.57
C HIS A 75 -18.60 3.34 -17.65
N THR A 76 -17.76 4.25 -18.18
CA THR A 76 -16.99 5.20 -17.35
C THR A 76 -17.85 6.36 -16.86
N ARG A 77 -18.84 6.79 -17.64
CA ARG A 77 -19.71 7.93 -17.30
C ARG A 77 -20.67 7.64 -16.15
N GLY A 78 -21.25 6.44 -16.10
CA GLY A 78 -22.18 6.05 -15.04
C GLY A 78 -21.49 5.78 -13.69
N TYR A 79 -20.24 5.30 -13.69
CA TYR A 79 -19.47 5.15 -12.45
C TYR A 79 -19.16 6.51 -11.84
N ASP A 80 -18.69 7.46 -12.64
CA ASP A 80 -18.32 8.81 -12.18
C ASP A 80 -19.51 9.63 -11.67
N GLU A 81 -20.74 9.35 -12.11
CA GLU A 81 -21.95 10.06 -11.65
C GLU A 81 -22.34 9.75 -10.19
N HIS A 82 -21.97 8.57 -9.68
CA HIS A 82 -22.26 8.15 -8.29
C HIS A 82 -21.16 8.51 -7.28
N LEU A 83 -20.05 9.10 -7.73
CA LEU A 83 -18.92 9.41 -6.87
C LEU A 83 -19.14 10.69 -6.06
N THR A 84 -18.76 10.62 -4.79
CA THR A 84 -18.67 11.81 -3.94
C THR A 84 -17.62 12.78 -4.50
N PRO A 85 -17.75 14.09 -4.23
CA PRO A 85 -16.74 15.07 -4.65
C PRO A 85 -15.32 14.75 -4.16
N ALA A 86 -15.19 14.08 -3.01
CA ALA A 86 -13.90 13.65 -2.47
C ALA A 86 -13.29 12.49 -3.27
N GLU A 87 -14.09 11.46 -3.59
CA GLU A 87 -13.66 10.32 -4.38
C GLU A 87 -13.25 10.75 -5.80
N ARG A 88 -14.01 11.65 -6.42
CA ARG A 88 -13.68 12.19 -7.75
C ARG A 88 -12.31 12.86 -7.76
N ARG A 89 -12.01 13.68 -6.76
CA ARG A 89 -10.69 14.33 -6.60
C ARG A 89 -9.57 13.31 -6.39
N TYR A 90 -9.82 12.27 -5.59
CA TYR A 90 -8.83 11.22 -5.35
C TYR A 90 -8.49 10.46 -6.64
N ILE A 91 -9.50 10.06 -7.43
CA ILE A 91 -9.28 9.37 -8.71
C ILE A 91 -8.50 10.25 -9.68
N GLU A 92 -8.87 11.52 -9.79
CA GLU A 92 -8.16 12.46 -10.65
C GLU A 92 -6.69 12.62 -10.22
N GLN A 93 -6.45 12.81 -8.91
CA GLN A 93 -5.10 12.91 -8.37
C GLN A 93 -4.29 11.64 -8.60
N ARG A 94 -4.90 10.47 -8.40
CA ARG A 94 -4.28 9.18 -8.66
C ARG A 94 -3.89 9.05 -10.13
N GLY A 95 -4.80 9.38 -11.05
CA GLY A 95 -4.52 9.40 -12.48
C GLY A 95 -3.39 10.36 -12.86
N ARG A 96 -3.30 11.54 -12.23
CA ARG A 96 -2.18 12.48 -12.43
C ARG A 96 -0.85 11.87 -11.98
N ILE A 97 -0.81 11.26 -10.79
CA ILE A 97 0.39 10.60 -10.23
C ILE A 97 0.80 9.43 -11.12
N ASP A 98 -0.15 8.59 -11.53
CA ASP A 98 0.10 7.41 -12.33
C ASP A 98 0.65 7.78 -13.70
N ARG A 99 0.08 8.78 -14.39
CA ARG A 99 0.65 9.29 -15.67
C ARG A 99 2.10 9.73 -15.53
N HIS A 100 2.42 10.46 -14.47
CA HIS A 100 3.78 10.93 -14.21
C HIS A 100 4.74 9.78 -13.85
N PHE A 101 4.27 8.80 -13.07
CA PHE A 101 5.05 7.60 -12.76
C PHE A 101 5.30 6.73 -14.00
N MET A 102 4.28 6.56 -14.84
CA MET A 102 4.38 5.84 -16.11
C MET A 102 5.35 6.52 -17.06
N ALA A 103 5.28 7.85 -17.22
CA ALA A 103 6.24 8.59 -18.05
C ALA A 103 7.69 8.38 -17.59
N LYS A 104 7.94 8.34 -16.27
CA LYS A 104 9.29 8.08 -15.72
C LYS A 104 9.76 6.65 -15.93
N ASN A 105 8.86 5.68 -15.75
CA ASN A 105 9.20 4.26 -15.82
C ASN A 105 9.15 3.68 -17.23
N ALA A 106 8.48 4.35 -18.18
CA ALA A 106 8.41 3.95 -19.58
C ALA A 106 9.81 3.84 -20.21
N ASN A 107 10.76 4.67 -19.75
CA ASN A 107 12.14 4.65 -20.24
C ASN A 107 12.98 3.47 -19.71
N LYS A 108 12.50 2.71 -18.72
CA LYS A 108 13.25 1.65 -18.07
C LYS A 108 12.80 0.28 -18.57
N SER A 109 13.76 -0.53 -19.04
CA SER A 109 13.49 -1.94 -19.34
C SER A 109 13.21 -2.74 -18.06
N HIS A 110 12.62 -3.92 -18.19
CA HIS A 110 12.53 -4.87 -17.08
C HIS A 110 13.91 -5.23 -16.53
N ARG A 111 14.90 -5.41 -17.42
CA ARG A 111 16.30 -5.63 -17.04
C ARG A 111 16.84 -4.49 -16.17
N ASP A 112 16.62 -3.24 -16.56
CA ASP A 112 17.10 -2.07 -15.81
C ASP A 112 16.41 -1.96 -14.45
N ARG A 113 15.12 -2.34 -14.36
CA ARG A 113 14.39 -2.42 -13.09
C ARG A 113 14.99 -3.48 -12.17
N ILE A 114 15.30 -4.67 -12.69
CA ILE A 114 15.97 -5.73 -11.92
C ILE A 114 17.35 -5.28 -11.48
N GLN A 115 18.14 -4.68 -12.39
CA GLN A 115 19.48 -4.20 -12.07
C GLN A 115 19.44 -3.13 -10.97
N GLY A 116 18.53 -2.16 -11.07
CA GLY A 116 18.35 -1.13 -10.03
C GLY A 116 17.90 -1.71 -8.69
N PHE A 117 17.05 -2.73 -8.71
CA PHE A 117 16.64 -3.43 -7.50
C PHE A 117 17.80 -4.21 -6.85
N ASN A 118 18.58 -4.95 -7.64
CA ASN A 118 19.74 -5.68 -7.14
C ASN A 118 20.81 -4.73 -6.60
N GLN A 119 21.06 -3.60 -7.28
CA GLN A 119 21.95 -2.56 -6.78
C GLN A 119 21.45 -1.97 -5.47
N TYR A 120 20.14 -1.72 -5.34
CA TYR A 120 19.54 -1.25 -4.09
C TYR A 120 19.76 -2.25 -2.95
N LEU A 121 19.52 -3.55 -3.19
CA LEU A 121 19.77 -4.60 -2.19
C LEU A 121 21.25 -4.68 -1.80
N ALA A 122 22.16 -4.59 -2.76
CA ALA A 122 23.60 -4.60 -2.49
C ALA A 122 24.05 -3.41 -1.63
N ASN A 123 23.35 -2.28 -1.74
CA ASN A 123 23.63 -1.07 -0.97
C ASN A 123 22.92 -1.02 0.38
N LEU A 124 21.96 -1.92 0.65
CA LEU A 124 21.30 -1.96 1.96
C LEU A 124 22.28 -2.45 3.01
N SER A 125 22.29 -1.79 4.17
CA SER A 125 23.06 -2.24 5.31
C SER A 125 22.56 -3.59 5.78
N GLU A 126 23.48 -4.53 5.96
CA GLU A 126 23.24 -5.79 6.66
C GLU A 126 22.81 -5.56 8.12
N HIS A 127 23.42 -4.56 8.78
CA HIS A 127 23.17 -4.22 10.18
C HIS A 127 22.50 -2.86 10.32
N TYR A 128 21.30 -2.85 10.89
CA TYR A 128 20.51 -1.65 11.18
C TYR A 128 20.70 -1.13 12.61
N ASP A 129 21.72 -1.64 13.32
CA ASP A 129 22.04 -1.22 14.69
C ASP A 129 23.33 -0.40 14.71
N ILE A 130 23.42 0.51 15.67
CA ILE A 130 24.62 1.32 15.84
C ILE A 130 25.62 0.49 16.62
N PRO A 131 26.85 0.27 16.11
CA PRO A 131 27.87 -0.46 16.87
C PRO A 131 28.10 0.24 18.20
N LYS A 132 28.17 -0.55 19.28
CA LYS A 132 28.35 -0.02 20.64
C LYS A 132 29.74 0.62 20.74
N VAL A 133 29.79 1.95 20.81
CA VAL A 133 31.02 2.70 21.07
C VAL A 133 31.28 2.74 22.57
N GLY A 134 32.46 2.25 22.98
CA GLY A 134 32.93 2.35 24.36
C GLY A 134 33.61 3.70 24.62
N PRO A 135 33.51 4.26 25.83
CA PRO A 135 34.29 5.43 26.21
C PRO A 135 35.77 5.00 26.29
N GLY A 136 36.57 5.45 25.33
CA GLY A 136 38.02 5.49 25.42
C GLY A 136 38.47 6.66 26.29
#